data_AF-A0A6N8CM96-F1
#
_entry.id   AF-A0A6N8CM96-F1
#
_cell.length_a   1.000
_cell.length_b   1.000
_cell.length_c   1.000
_cell.angle_alpha   90.00
_cell.angle_beta   90.00
_cell.angle_gamma   90.00
#
_symmetry.space_group_name_H-M   'P 1'
#
loop_
_entity.id
_entity.type
_entity.pdbx_description
1 polymer ?
#
loop_
_entity_poly.entity_id
_entity_poly.type
_entity_poly.pdbx_seq_one_letter_code
_entity_poly.pdbx_strand_id
1 'polypeptide(L)'
;MISQKDLETHYQIPVISDLALLEHIKTSKKQEIDVIKNKISQYQNKKKAEEAFYNTLSPIRKFFAGRPPSHHLAVEYIVHVKERIKQIDALNQQILELDRAMKRLSNGASLSHIEFSSKINEEIRLCTKSED
;
A
#
# COMPACT_ATOMS: atom_id res chain seq x y z
N MET A 1 16.57 33.28 49.84
CA MET A 1 15.86 33.80 48.66
C MET A 1 16.20 32.89 47.50
N ILE A 2 15.29 31.97 47.18
CA ILE A 2 15.51 30.93 46.18
C ILE A 2 15.15 31.51 44.81
N SER A 3 16.09 31.35 43.88
CA SER A 3 16.12 31.87 42.52
C SER A 3 14.89 31.42 41.71
N GLN A 4 14.14 32.36 41.14
CA GLN A 4 13.08 32.12 40.16
C GLN A 4 13.69 31.72 38.80
N LYS A 5 14.28 30.54 38.74
CA LYS A 5 14.56 29.81 37.51
C LYS A 5 13.94 28.45 37.76
N ASP A 6 12.79 28.18 37.16
CA ASP A 6 12.21 26.85 36.92
C ASP A 6 10.70 27.06 36.72
N LEU A 7 10.28 27.40 35.50
CA LEU A 7 8.89 27.22 35.01
C LEU A 7 8.73 27.67 33.56
N GLU A 8 9.62 27.26 32.66
CA GLU A 8 9.26 27.20 31.23
C GLU A 8 9.75 25.87 30.66
N THR A 9 9.18 24.78 31.18
CA THR A 9 9.11 23.51 30.45
C THR A 9 8.13 23.73 29.30
N HIS A 10 8.65 24.27 28.19
CA HIS A 10 7.96 24.26 26.91
C HIS A 10 7.52 22.81 26.65
N TYR A 11 6.21 22.58 26.72
CA TYR A 11 5.57 21.35 26.31
C TYR A 11 5.97 21.12 24.84
N GLN A 12 6.94 20.25 24.60
CA GLN A 12 7.21 19.75 23.26
C GLN A 12 6.00 18.90 22.87
N ILE A 13 5.07 19.53 22.15
CA ILE A 13 4.20 18.80 21.20
C ILE A 13 5.15 17.86 20.45
N PRO A 14 4.85 16.55 20.34
CA PRO A 14 5.72 15.67 19.57
C PRO A 14 5.58 16.11 18.13
N VAL A 15 6.47 17.02 17.69
CA VAL A 15 6.64 17.34 16.29
C VAL A 15 7.07 16.02 15.67
N ILE A 16 6.12 15.29 15.08
CA ILE A 16 6.47 14.13 14.27
C ILE A 16 7.48 14.65 13.28
N SER A 17 8.71 14.17 13.37
CA SER A 17 9.76 14.62 12.46
C SER A 17 9.30 14.33 11.03
N ASP A 18 9.60 15.23 10.09
CA ASP A 18 9.24 15.04 8.67
C ASP A 18 9.62 13.63 8.17
N LEU A 19 10.72 13.08 8.69
CA LEU A 19 11.17 11.73 8.44
C LEU A 19 10.19 10.66 8.96
N ALA A 20 9.73 10.78 10.21
CA ALA A 20 8.78 9.86 10.82
C ALA A 20 7.41 9.90 10.12
N LEU A 21 6.98 11.08 9.68
CA LEU A 21 5.76 11.24 8.88
C LEU A 21 5.87 10.47 7.54
N LEU A 22 6.94 10.70 6.78
CA LEU A 22 7.16 9.99 5.51
C LEU A 22 7.33 8.48 5.72
N GLU A 23 7.95 8.05 6.81
CA GLU A 23 8.09 6.64 7.16
C GLU A 23 6.74 5.99 7.48
N HIS A 24 5.84 6.71 8.16
CA HIS A 24 4.49 6.26 8.42
C HIS A 24 3.71 6.05 7.10
N ILE A 25 3.73 7.04 6.21
CA ILE A 25 3.08 6.96 4.89
C ILE A 25 3.64 5.79 4.08
N LYS A 26 4.98 5.64 4.05
CA LYS A 26 5.65 4.52 3.37
C LYS A 26 5.20 3.17 3.93
N THR A 27 5.09 3.05 5.26
CA THR A 27 4.66 1.82 5.92
C THR A 27 3.21 1.48 5.58
N SER A 28 2.31 2.46 5.59
CA SER A 28 0.92 2.29 5.19
C SER A 28 0.80 1.77 3.74
N LYS A 29 1.57 2.35 2.81
CA LYS A 29 1.62 1.87 1.42
C LYS A 29 2.13 0.43 1.28
N LYS A 30 3.14 0.04 2.08
CA LYS A 30 3.62 -1.35 2.10
C LYS A 30 2.54 -2.31 2.59
N GLN A 31 1.80 -1.92 3.63
CA GLN A 31 0.66 -2.71 4.12
C GLN A 31 -0.43 -2.84 3.05
N GLU A 32 -0.72 -1.77 2.31
CA GLU A 32 -1.67 -1.82 1.18
C GLU A 32 -1.20 -2.80 0.09
N ILE A 33 0.08 -2.79 -0.27
CA ILE A 33 0.67 -3.77 -1.19
C ILE A 33 0.45 -5.20 -0.70
N ASP A 34 0.69 -5.47 0.58
CA ASP A 34 0.55 -6.81 1.15
C ASP A 34 -0.92 -7.27 1.17
N VAL A 35 -1.86 -6.35 1.43
CA VAL A 35 -3.30 -6.63 1.28
C VAL A 35 -3.65 -7.01 -0.16
N ILE A 36 -3.13 -6.29 -1.16
CA ILE A 36 -3.38 -6.59 -2.57
C ILE A 36 -2.77 -7.95 -2.95
N LYS A 37 -1.53 -8.22 -2.53
CA LYS A 37 -0.87 -9.52 -2.76
C LYS A 37 -1.66 -10.68 -2.15
N ASN A 38 -2.17 -10.52 -0.93
CA ASN A 38 -3.00 -11.53 -0.29
C ASN A 38 -4.28 -11.80 -1.11
N LYS A 39 -4.95 -10.75 -1.61
CA LYS A 39 -6.13 -10.89 -2.48
C LYS A 39 -5.82 -11.63 -3.79
N ILE A 40 -4.66 -11.39 -4.40
CA ILE A 40 -4.20 -12.12 -5.59
C ILE A 40 -3.97 -13.61 -5.24
N SER A 41 -3.25 -13.88 -4.15
CA SER A 41 -2.93 -15.24 -3.69
C SER A 41 -4.20 -16.05 -3.42
N GLN A 42 -5.18 -15.47 -2.71
CA GLN A 42 -6.47 -16.13 -2.46
C GLN A 42 -7.21 -16.47 -3.75
N TYR A 43 -7.24 -15.55 -4.72
CA TYR A 43 -7.86 -15.81 -6.02
C TYR A 43 -7.17 -16.96 -6.76
N GLN A 44 -5.83 -16.95 -6.81
CA GLN A 44 -5.07 -17.99 -7.49
C GLN A 44 -5.20 -19.35 -6.80
N ASN A 45 -5.19 -19.40 -5.47
CA ASN A 45 -5.39 -20.63 -4.70
C ASN A 45 -6.79 -21.21 -4.94
N LYS A 46 -7.82 -20.35 -4.98
CA LYS A 46 -9.18 -20.77 -5.31
C LYS A 46 -9.25 -21.37 -6.72
N LYS A 47 -8.67 -20.69 -7.73
CA LYS A 47 -8.64 -21.18 -9.11
C LYS A 47 -7.89 -22.50 -9.24
N LYS A 48 -6.75 -22.65 -8.57
CA LYS A 48 -5.98 -23.90 -8.55
C LYS A 48 -6.78 -25.04 -7.91
N ALA A 49 -7.53 -24.78 -6.85
CA ALA A 49 -8.40 -25.78 -6.22
C ALA A 49 -9.58 -26.18 -7.14
N GLU A 50 -10.20 -25.22 -7.81
CA GLU A 50 -11.26 -25.46 -8.82
C GLU A 50 -10.73 -26.34 -9.97
N GLU A 51 -9.54 -26.04 -10.49
CA GLU A 51 -8.90 -26.82 -11.55
C GLU A 51 -8.50 -28.22 -11.10
N ALA A 52 -7.93 -28.35 -9.90
CA ALA A 52 -7.58 -29.64 -9.32
C ALA A 52 -8.83 -30.52 -9.13
N PHE A 53 -9.91 -29.94 -8.59
CA PHE A 53 -11.19 -30.64 -8.46
C PHE A 53 -11.77 -31.04 -9.82
N TYR A 54 -11.77 -30.14 -10.80
CA TYR A 54 -12.25 -30.48 -12.14
C TYR A 54 -11.43 -31.61 -12.76
N ASN A 55 -10.11 -31.61 -12.57
CA ASN A 55 -9.23 -32.63 -13.13
C ASN A 55 -9.49 -34.03 -12.54
N THR A 56 -9.85 -34.12 -11.26
CA THR A 56 -10.21 -35.40 -10.61
C THR A 56 -11.59 -35.95 -11.01
N LEU A 57 -12.44 -35.15 -11.67
CA LEU A 57 -13.75 -35.63 -12.15
C LEU A 57 -13.61 -36.62 -13.31
N SER A 58 -14.50 -37.63 -13.31
CA SER A 58 -14.63 -38.57 -14.42
C SER A 58 -15.19 -37.88 -15.69
N PRO A 59 -14.96 -38.42 -16.90
CA PRO A 59 -15.43 -37.83 -18.16
C PRO A 59 -16.94 -37.54 -18.18
N ILE A 60 -17.74 -38.44 -17.61
CA ILE A 60 -19.20 -38.28 -17.49
C ILE A 60 -19.54 -37.06 -16.62
N ARG A 61 -18.91 -36.93 -15.45
CA ARG A 61 -19.13 -35.78 -14.56
C ARG A 61 -18.64 -34.46 -15.17
N LYS A 62 -17.54 -34.48 -15.93
CA LYS A 62 -17.03 -33.31 -16.67
C LYS A 62 -18.02 -32.80 -17.71
N PHE A 63 -18.71 -33.71 -18.40
CA PHE A 63 -19.73 -33.36 -19.39
C PHE A 63 -20.92 -32.61 -18.76
N PHE A 64 -21.38 -33.06 -17.58
CA PHE A 64 -22.47 -32.39 -16.86
C PHE A 64 -22.04 -31.15 -16.04
N ALA A 65 -20.74 -30.94 -15.83
CA ALA A 65 -20.23 -29.85 -14.99
C ALA A 65 -20.22 -28.47 -15.68
N GLY A 66 -20.52 -28.36 -16.98
CA GLY A 66 -20.72 -27.09 -17.69
C GLY A 66 -19.59 -26.07 -17.48
N ARG A 67 -18.41 -26.30 -18.08
CA ARG A 67 -17.26 -25.39 -17.92
C ARG A 67 -17.61 -23.98 -18.42
N PRO A 68 -17.37 -22.91 -17.63
CA PRO A 68 -17.61 -21.55 -18.08
C PRO A 68 -16.76 -21.23 -19.32
N PRO A 69 -17.25 -20.36 -20.23
CA PRO A 69 -16.52 -19.99 -21.44
C PRO A 69 -15.14 -19.41 -21.12
N SER A 70 -14.14 -19.75 -21.94
CA SER A 70 -12.74 -19.33 -21.77
C SER A 70 -12.57 -17.81 -21.64
N HIS A 71 -13.44 -17.03 -22.29
CA HIS A 71 -13.42 -15.58 -22.24
C HIS A 71 -13.69 -15.02 -20.83
N HIS A 72 -14.64 -15.57 -20.09
CA HIS A 72 -14.94 -15.12 -18.72
C HIS A 72 -13.75 -15.35 -17.79
N LEU A 73 -13.07 -16.48 -17.92
CA LEU A 73 -11.88 -16.80 -17.12
C LEU A 73 -10.72 -15.81 -17.39
N ALA A 74 -10.55 -15.40 -18.65
CA ALA A 74 -9.53 -14.41 -19.02
C ALA A 74 -9.84 -13.03 -18.43
N VAL A 75 -11.10 -12.59 -18.49
CA VAL A 75 -11.54 -11.32 -17.90
C VAL A 75 -11.36 -11.32 -16.38
N GLU A 76 -11.78 -12.40 -15.71
CA GLU A 76 -11.59 -12.56 -14.26
C GLU A 76 -10.11 -12.45 -13.87
N TYR A 77 -9.22 -13.11 -14.63
CA TYR A 77 -7.78 -13.03 -14.38
C TYR A 77 -7.23 -11.61 -14.56
N ILE A 78 -7.66 -10.89 -15.61
CA ILE A 78 -7.22 -9.51 -15.84
C ILE A 78 -7.59 -8.62 -14.65
N VAL A 79 -8.85 -8.66 -14.21
CA VAL A 79 -9.34 -7.82 -13.12
C VAL A 79 -8.73 -8.20 -11.77
N HIS A 80 -8.68 -9.50 -11.46
CA HIS A 80 -8.26 -9.96 -10.13
C HIS A 80 -6.76 -10.10 -9.95
N VAL A 81 -5.98 -10.13 -11.04
CA VAL A 81 -4.53 -10.28 -10.98
C VAL A 81 -3.85 -9.10 -11.68
N LYS A 82 -4.08 -8.91 -12.98
CA LYS A 82 -3.29 -7.95 -13.78
C LYS A 82 -3.51 -6.50 -13.34
N GLU A 83 -4.75 -6.08 -13.11
CA GLU A 83 -5.05 -4.74 -12.61
C GLU A 83 -4.51 -4.50 -11.20
N ARG A 84 -4.59 -5.52 -10.34
CA ARG A 84 -4.02 -5.48 -8.99
C ARG A 84 -2.49 -5.38 -8.98
N ILE A 85 -1.82 -6.05 -9.92
CA ILE A 85 -0.37 -5.89 -10.11
C ILE A 85 -0.04 -4.45 -10.52
N LYS A 86 -0.80 -3.86 -11.44
CA LYS A 86 -0.62 -2.44 -11.80
C LYS A 86 -0.80 -1.50 -10.60
N GLN A 87 -1.74 -1.81 -9.71
CA GLN A 87 -1.91 -1.05 -8.45
C GLN A 87 -0.67 -1.17 -7.56
N ILE A 88 -0.12 -2.38 -7.40
CA ILE A 88 1.15 -2.60 -6.69
C ILE A 88 2.29 -1.81 -7.33
N ASP A 89 2.40 -1.80 -8.66
CA ASP A 89 3.44 -1.06 -9.38
C ASP A 89 3.33 0.45 -9.11
N ALA A 90 2.11 1.00 -9.13
CA ALA A 90 1.88 2.41 -8.78
C ALA A 90 2.27 2.73 -7.32
N LEU A 91 1.94 1.84 -6.38
CA LEU A 91 2.33 1.99 -4.98
C LEU A 91 3.86 1.89 -4.79
N ASN A 92 4.53 1.00 -5.53
CA ASN A 92 5.99 0.91 -5.53
C ASN A 92 6.65 2.19 -6.06
N GLN A 93 6.11 2.82 -7.11
CA GLN A 93 6.63 4.11 -7.59
C GLN A 93 6.50 5.20 -6.51
N GLN A 94 5.39 5.22 -5.77
CA GLN A 94 5.20 6.16 -4.66
C GLN A 94 6.18 5.89 -3.51
N ILE A 95 6.42 4.63 -3.17
CA ILE A 95 7.42 4.27 -2.15
C ILE A 95 8.83 4.73 -2.58
N LEU A 96 9.19 4.55 -3.86
CA LEU A 96 10.47 5.03 -4.38
C LEU A 96 10.60 6.56 -4.31
N GLU A 97 9.50 7.27 -4.56
CA GLU A 97 9.43 8.72 -4.41
C GLU A 97 9.67 9.15 -2.95
N LEU A 98 8.99 8.48 -2.00
CA LEU A 98 9.17 8.69 -0.56
C LEU A 98 10.61 8.38 -0.12
N ASP A 99 11.21 7.30 -0.62
CA ASP A 99 12.60 6.95 -0.32
C ASP A 99 13.60 8.02 -0.78
N ARG A 100 13.37 8.59 -1.97
CA ARG A 100 14.18 9.71 -2.47
C ARG A 100 14.01 10.95 -1.61
N ALA A 101 12.78 11.24 -1.18
CA ALA A 101 12.49 12.38 -0.31
C ALA A 101 13.15 12.22 1.06
N MET A 102 13.00 11.06 1.72
CA MET A 102 13.63 10.75 2.99
C MET A 102 15.16 10.87 2.91
N LYS A 103 15.78 10.41 1.81
CA LYS A 103 17.23 10.57 1.58
C LYS A 103 17.65 12.03 1.43
N ARG A 104 16.80 12.88 0.84
CA ARG A 104 17.07 14.33 0.73
C ARG A 104 16.96 15.00 2.10
N LEU A 105 15.94 14.66 2.89
CA LEU A 105 15.76 15.15 4.25
C LEU A 105 16.93 14.75 5.16
N SER A 106 17.41 13.50 5.07
CA SER A 106 18.58 13.05 5.84
C SER A 106 19.86 13.81 5.48
N ASN A 107 19.92 14.40 4.29
CA ASN A 107 21.04 15.23 3.83
C ASN A 107 20.85 16.72 4.20
N GLY A 108 19.86 17.07 5.02
CA GLY A 108 19.61 18.42 5.50
C GLY A 108 18.67 19.26 4.63
N ALA A 109 18.01 18.67 3.63
CA ALA A 109 16.94 19.36 2.91
C ALA A 109 15.69 19.52 3.80
N SER A 110 14.89 20.56 3.55
CA SER A 110 13.58 20.73 4.19
C SER A 110 12.48 20.12 3.33
N LEU A 111 11.44 19.56 3.96
CA LEU A 111 10.30 18.93 3.29
C LEU A 111 9.58 19.89 2.32
N SER A 112 9.56 21.19 2.62
CA SER A 112 8.93 22.21 1.79
C SER A 112 9.54 22.38 0.40
N HIS A 113 10.79 21.94 0.20
CA HIS A 113 11.50 22.03 -1.07
C HIS A 113 11.44 20.72 -1.88
N ILE A 114 10.77 19.69 -1.36
CA ILE A 114 10.60 18.41 -2.03
C ILE A 114 9.25 18.42 -2.72
N GLU A 115 9.27 18.41 -4.05
CA GLU A 115 8.05 18.25 -4.84
C GLU A 115 7.64 16.77 -4.84
N PHE A 116 6.43 16.53 -4.35
CA PHE A 116 5.79 15.22 -4.41
C PHE A 116 4.72 15.15 -5.50
N SER A 117 4.38 13.94 -5.93
CA SER A 117 3.19 13.66 -6.72
C SER A 117 1.93 14.10 -5.96
N SER A 118 0.89 14.50 -6.70
CA SER A 118 -0.38 14.99 -6.12
C SER A 118 -0.95 14.06 -5.06
N LYS A 119 -0.86 12.74 -5.29
CA LYS A 119 -1.37 11.71 -4.39
C LYS A 119 -0.61 11.63 -3.06
N ILE A 120 0.72 11.82 -3.06
CA ILE A 120 1.50 11.87 -1.82
C ILE A 120 1.26 13.19 -1.08
N ASN A 121 1.12 14.31 -1.80
CA ASN A 121 0.76 15.60 -1.19
C ASN A 121 -0.59 15.55 -0.47
N GLU A 122 -1.58 14.85 -1.03
CA GLU A 122 -2.87 14.65 -0.37
C GLU A 122 -2.73 13.84 0.91
N GLU A 123 -1.97 12.74 0.90
CA GLU A 123 -1.74 11.92 2.10
C GLU A 123 -0.99 12.68 3.19
N ILE A 124 0.05 13.45 2.85
CA ILE A 124 0.74 14.33 3.79
C ILE A 124 -0.28 15.29 4.44
N ARG A 125 -1.13 15.94 3.64
CA ARG A 125 -2.18 16.85 4.15
C ARG A 125 -3.19 16.15 5.05
N LEU A 126 -3.55 14.91 4.76
CA LEU A 126 -4.48 14.13 5.58
C LEU A 126 -3.87 13.79 6.93
N CYS A 127 -2.60 13.37 6.95
CA CYS A 127 -1.87 13.06 8.20
C CYS A 127 -1.65 14.31 9.06
N THR A 128 -1.40 15.48 8.46
CA THR A 128 -1.22 16.74 9.22
C THR A 128 -2.55 17.33 9.73
N LYS A 129 -3.69 16.98 9.13
CA LYS A 129 -5.03 17.46 9.56
C LYS A 129 -5.67 16.60 10.64
N SER A 130 -5.22 15.36 10.82
CA SER A 130 -5.72 14.46 11.86
C SER A 130 -5.13 14.73 13.25
N GLU A 131 -4.30 15.77 13.39
CA GLU A 131 -3.63 16.17 14.64
C GLU A 131 -4.21 17.45 15.27
N ASP A 132 -5.25 18.05 14.66
CA ASP A 132 -6.10 19.11 15.25
C ASP A 132 -7.35 18.51 15.90
#